data_AF-A0A1H6QI75-F1
#
_entry.id   AF-A0A1H6QI75-F1
#
_cell.length_a   1.000
_cell.length_b   1.000
_cell.length_c   1.000
_cell.angle_alpha   90.00
_cell.angle_beta   90.00
_cell.angle_gamma   90.00
#
_symmetry.space_group_name_H-M   'P 1'
#
loop_
_entity.id
_entity.type
_entity.pdbx_description
1 polymer ?
#
loop_
_entity_poly.entity_id
_entity_poly.type
_entity_poly.pdbx_seq_one_letter_code
_entity_poly.pdbx_strand_id
1 'polypeptide(L)'
;MAKSVTEVLKEYLKAHESKHIGKYRFRAAYRSGDFVVKGIYYIMDNSFRTIEIFVELTVIDEEVNVTFSEKLNEQEKQYITNDLIEKIINRLQDKNYLHYSLYERFIDEKQPTEITTISPRDWIDVLNFMKYHYGVNQETSDRFNRLFRPAMANLRESKHYEEYLDAIYAFFENVDYQYEWGSGNSIYLDTEYQYHLFYLREMLKSLYENFDEFYNMQPDKTYRIIKLLCDHYRFAMMIMVDYMKRIIAPSSAQDKLFERLDQDYILFSEETKHFKDYNIVYSYLYYLYHDDHENYHKIVEDVIRIVVNYYLTYVNHDLDLALGNAFIKSEGYETIVEIFHTDYNTMIFTVFPIESFPDELKNTIRDELARAIRFFAGRMDNDQYRMSSLEQVLNINRLLLDNFREWYE
;
A
#
# COMPACT_ATOMS: atom_id res chain seq x y z
N MET A 1 32.77 -29.00 13.34
CA MET A 1 32.64 -27.82 12.45
C MET A 1 31.54 -26.99 13.08
N ALA A 2 31.80 -25.74 13.46
CA ALA A 2 30.78 -24.90 14.11
C ALA A 2 29.65 -24.63 13.13
N LYS A 3 28.39 -24.69 13.59
CA LYS A 3 27.22 -24.40 12.75
C LYS A 3 27.23 -22.93 12.33
N SER A 4 26.81 -22.67 11.10
CA SER A 4 26.54 -21.29 10.66
C SER A 4 25.31 -20.73 11.39
N VAL A 5 25.25 -19.41 11.54
CA VAL A 5 24.10 -18.73 12.16
C VAL A 5 22.79 -19.12 11.48
N THR A 6 22.78 -19.18 10.15
CA THR A 6 21.60 -19.58 9.38
C THR A 6 21.16 -21.02 9.70
N GLU A 7 22.09 -21.95 9.91
CA GLU A 7 21.75 -23.33 10.32
C GLU A 7 21.15 -23.36 11.72
N VAL A 8 21.76 -22.65 12.68
CA VAL A 8 21.25 -22.53 14.06
C VAL A 8 19.81 -21.99 14.07
N LEU A 9 19.56 -20.93 13.31
CA LEU A 9 18.23 -20.31 13.19
C LEU A 9 17.19 -21.25 12.54
N LYS A 10 17.57 -21.98 11.49
CA LYS A 10 16.68 -22.95 10.82
C LYS A 10 16.35 -24.14 11.72
N GLU A 11 17.33 -24.64 12.47
CA GLU A 11 17.10 -25.70 13.46
C GLU A 11 16.18 -25.24 14.58
N TYR A 12 16.36 -24.00 15.05
CA TYR A 12 15.48 -23.41 16.05
C TYR A 12 14.03 -23.36 15.58
N LEU A 13 13.76 -22.85 14.36
CA LEU A 13 12.41 -22.80 13.79
C LEU A 13 11.77 -24.19 13.70
N LYS A 14 12.54 -25.20 13.30
CA LYS A 14 12.07 -26.59 13.19
C LYS A 14 11.73 -27.19 14.56
N ALA A 15 12.50 -26.87 15.59
CA ALA A 15 12.27 -27.37 16.95
C ALA A 15 11.10 -26.66 17.65
N HIS A 16 10.77 -25.43 17.22
CA HIS A 16 9.77 -24.57 17.87
C HIS A 16 8.62 -24.18 16.92
N GLU A 17 8.19 -25.11 16.08
CA GLU A 17 7.04 -24.90 15.19
C GLU A 17 5.79 -24.59 16.02
N SER A 18 5.08 -23.51 15.65
CA SER A 18 3.91 -23.03 16.35
C SER A 18 2.79 -22.72 15.38
N LYS A 19 1.56 -23.14 15.73
CA LYS A 19 0.33 -22.78 15.01
C LYS A 19 -0.33 -21.51 15.54
N HIS A 20 0.23 -20.92 16.60
CA HIS A 20 -0.29 -19.70 17.21
C HIS A 20 -0.10 -18.52 16.25
N ILE A 21 -1.16 -17.76 16.01
CA ILE A 21 -1.10 -16.49 15.28
C ILE A 21 -0.99 -15.39 16.32
N GLY A 22 0.18 -14.77 16.41
CA GLY A 22 0.41 -13.70 17.37
C GLY A 22 -0.40 -12.45 17.08
N LYS A 23 -0.57 -11.67 18.13
CA LYS A 23 -1.28 -10.39 18.13
C LYS A 23 -0.37 -9.25 17.73
N TYR A 24 0.91 -9.32 18.07
CA TYR A 24 1.86 -8.27 17.72
C TYR A 24 2.29 -8.40 16.26
N ARG A 25 2.46 -7.27 15.59
CA ARG A 25 2.94 -7.19 14.20
C ARG A 25 4.33 -6.61 14.15
N PHE A 26 5.13 -7.11 13.22
CA PHE A 26 6.46 -6.61 12.96
C PHE A 26 6.41 -5.16 12.49
N ARG A 27 7.35 -4.34 12.96
CA ARG A 27 7.46 -2.93 12.53
C ARG A 27 8.79 -2.63 11.87
N ALA A 28 9.89 -3.01 12.50
CA ALA A 28 11.22 -2.78 11.99
C ALA A 28 12.22 -3.72 12.68
N ALA A 29 13.32 -4.05 12.00
CA ALA A 29 14.47 -4.67 12.64
C ALA A 29 15.78 -4.32 11.95
N TYR A 30 16.84 -4.21 12.74
CA TYR A 30 18.19 -3.89 12.28
C TYR A 30 19.22 -4.74 13.01
N ARG A 31 20.36 -5.00 12.35
CA ARG A 31 21.49 -5.72 12.93
C ARG A 31 22.24 -4.77 13.84
N SER A 32 22.45 -5.11 15.12
CA SER A 32 23.18 -4.28 16.08
C SER A 32 24.51 -4.90 16.54
N GLY A 33 24.80 -6.11 16.09
CA GLY A 33 26.02 -6.86 16.40
C GLY A 33 26.26 -7.95 15.36
N ASP A 34 27.36 -8.71 15.49
CA ASP A 34 27.62 -9.83 14.56
C ASP A 34 26.59 -10.95 14.65
N PHE A 35 26.07 -11.16 15.86
CA PHE A 35 25.05 -12.17 16.15
C PHE A 35 23.86 -11.57 16.89
N VAL A 36 23.65 -10.25 16.77
CA VAL A 36 22.61 -9.53 17.51
C VAL A 36 21.72 -8.75 16.55
N VAL A 37 20.42 -8.95 16.66
CA VAL A 37 19.38 -8.23 15.92
C VAL A 37 18.40 -7.62 16.90
N LYS A 38 18.10 -6.34 16.68
CA LYS A 38 17.09 -5.59 17.44
C LYS A 38 15.87 -5.35 16.56
N GLY A 39 14.69 -5.63 17.10
CA GLY A 39 13.42 -5.51 16.42
C GLY A 39 12.39 -4.76 17.24
N ILE A 40 11.39 -4.20 16.56
CA ILE A 40 10.18 -3.63 17.13
C ILE A 40 8.99 -4.41 16.62
N TYR A 41 8.17 -4.82 17.56
CA TYR A 41 6.84 -5.34 17.34
C TYR A 41 5.84 -4.43 18.02
N TYR A 42 4.61 -4.39 17.53
CA TYR A 42 3.59 -3.52 18.13
C TYR A 42 2.19 -4.10 18.03
N ILE A 43 1.32 -3.59 18.90
CA ILE A 43 -0.12 -3.81 18.88
C ILE A 43 -0.81 -2.45 19.04
N MET A 44 -2.01 -2.32 18.48
CA MET A 44 -2.88 -1.18 18.76
C MET A 44 -3.95 -1.58 19.78
N ASP A 45 -4.12 -0.76 20.81
CA ASP A 45 -5.18 -0.96 21.79
C ASP A 45 -6.57 -0.53 21.25
N ASN A 46 -7.61 -0.67 22.08
CA ASN A 46 -8.98 -0.29 21.71
C ASN A 46 -9.18 1.22 21.46
N SER A 47 -8.24 2.06 21.90
CA SER A 47 -8.21 3.50 21.61
C SER A 47 -7.28 3.83 20.44
N PHE A 48 -6.82 2.82 19.68
CA PHE A 48 -5.83 2.96 18.62
C PHE A 48 -4.49 3.56 19.08
N ARG A 49 -4.15 3.39 20.36
CA ARG A 49 -2.81 3.71 20.86
C ARG A 49 -1.87 2.54 20.61
N THR A 50 -0.71 2.85 20.03
CA THR A 50 0.35 1.89 19.77
C THR A 50 1.07 1.53 21.07
N ILE A 51 1.21 0.23 21.32
CA ILE A 51 2.09 -0.33 22.34
C ILE A 51 3.21 -1.06 21.62
N GLU A 52 4.43 -0.58 21.79
CA GLU A 52 5.63 -1.15 21.16
C GLU A 52 6.36 -2.07 22.14
N ILE A 53 6.90 -3.15 21.58
CA ILE A 53 7.76 -4.10 22.27
C ILE A 53 9.07 -4.18 21.52
N PHE A 54 10.14 -3.96 22.26
CA PHE A 54 11.50 -4.09 21.76
C PHE A 54 11.98 -5.51 22.02
N VAL A 55 12.52 -6.11 20.98
CA VAL A 55 13.01 -7.49 20.97
C VAL A 55 14.48 -7.46 20.62
N GLU A 56 15.30 -8.19 21.37
CA GLU A 56 16.69 -8.42 21.04
C GLU A 56 16.91 -9.93 20.91
N LEU A 57 17.27 -10.36 19.70
CA LEU A 57 17.66 -11.73 19.40
C LEU A 57 19.18 -11.80 19.28
N THR A 58 19.76 -12.73 20.02
CA THR A 58 21.19 -12.99 20.05
C THR A 58 21.48 -14.47 19.80
N VAL A 59 22.45 -14.78 18.95
CA VAL A 59 22.96 -16.15 18.75
C VAL A 59 24.34 -16.27 19.39
N ILE A 60 24.44 -17.02 20.48
CA ILE A 60 25.70 -17.27 21.22
C ILE A 60 25.82 -18.79 21.40
N ASP A 61 27.02 -19.33 21.16
CA ASP A 61 27.34 -20.75 21.38
C ASP A 61 26.36 -21.74 20.73
N GLU A 62 25.92 -21.44 19.49
CA GLU A 62 24.90 -22.22 18.74
C GLU A 62 23.49 -22.22 19.37
N GLU A 63 23.21 -21.32 20.30
CA GLU A 63 21.89 -21.16 20.94
C GLU A 63 21.24 -19.81 20.60
N VAL A 64 19.94 -19.84 20.36
CA VAL A 64 19.12 -18.64 20.14
C VAL A 64 18.60 -18.13 21.48
N ASN A 65 19.02 -16.93 21.85
CA ASN A 65 18.60 -16.22 23.05
C ASN A 65 17.77 -15.00 22.67
N VAL A 66 16.60 -14.82 23.26
CA VAL A 66 15.71 -13.69 22.96
C VAL A 66 15.29 -12.98 24.23
N THR A 67 15.42 -11.66 24.24
CA THR A 67 14.95 -10.80 25.32
C THR A 67 13.88 -9.84 24.82
N PHE A 68 12.90 -9.55 25.67
CA PHE A 68 11.76 -8.69 25.39
C PHE A 68 11.73 -7.56 26.41
N SER A 69 11.42 -6.34 25.97
CA SER A 69 11.25 -5.19 26.86
C SER A 69 10.04 -5.34 27.79
N GLU A 70 9.04 -6.11 27.38
CA GLU A 70 7.76 -6.27 28.06
C GLU A 70 7.50 -7.72 28.49
N LYS A 71 6.65 -7.88 29.52
CA LYS A 71 6.22 -9.20 29.99
C LYS A 71 5.14 -9.78 29.07
N LEU A 72 5.56 -10.68 28.19
CA LEU A 72 4.68 -11.45 27.31
C LEU A 72 4.46 -12.88 27.81
N ASN A 73 3.36 -13.51 27.36
CA ASN A 73 3.17 -14.95 27.54
C ASN A 73 4.09 -15.73 26.58
N GLU A 74 4.36 -17.00 26.90
CA GLU A 74 5.33 -17.81 26.14
C GLU A 74 4.90 -18.09 24.69
N GLN A 75 3.61 -18.23 24.41
CA GLN A 75 3.13 -18.43 23.04
C GLN A 75 3.38 -17.21 22.15
N GLU A 76 3.20 -16.01 22.69
CA GLU A 76 3.44 -14.76 21.98
C GLU A 76 4.93 -14.50 21.78
N LYS A 77 5.75 -14.79 22.80
CA LYS A 77 7.21 -14.75 22.67
C LYS A 77 7.69 -15.68 21.57
N GLN A 78 7.16 -16.90 21.50
CA GLN A 78 7.56 -17.87 20.48
C GLN A 78 7.14 -17.41 19.08
N TYR A 79 5.93 -16.86 18.93
CA TYR A 79 5.48 -16.32 17.65
C TYR A 79 6.38 -15.18 17.15
N ILE A 80 6.62 -14.18 18.00
CA ILE A 80 7.48 -13.03 17.66
C ILE A 80 8.91 -13.50 17.34
N THR A 81 9.42 -14.46 18.11
CA THR A 81 10.74 -15.03 17.87
C THR A 81 10.81 -15.71 16.50
N ASN A 82 9.84 -16.58 16.17
CA ASN A 82 9.82 -17.29 14.89
C ASN A 82 9.71 -16.31 13.72
N ASP A 83 8.78 -15.35 13.79
CA ASP A 83 8.61 -14.32 12.74
C ASP A 83 9.88 -13.48 12.55
N LEU A 84 10.54 -13.08 13.65
CA LEU A 84 11.81 -12.34 13.58
C LEU A 84 12.91 -13.19 12.95
N ILE A 85 13.01 -14.47 13.31
CA ILE A 85 14.01 -15.39 12.75
C ILE A 85 13.81 -15.59 11.25
N GLU A 86 12.57 -15.77 10.79
CA GLU A 86 12.26 -15.88 9.36
C GLU A 86 12.73 -14.64 8.59
N LYS A 87 12.46 -13.44 9.12
CA LYS A 87 12.92 -12.18 8.53
C LYS A 87 14.44 -12.06 8.53
N ILE A 88 15.13 -12.52 9.58
CA ILE A 88 16.59 -12.55 9.64
C ILE A 88 17.16 -13.53 8.60
N ILE A 89 16.62 -14.74 8.50
CA ILE A 89 17.09 -15.75 7.53
C ILE A 89 16.95 -15.22 6.11
N ASN A 90 15.81 -14.61 5.78
CA ASN A 90 15.59 -14.00 4.47
C ASN A 90 16.63 -12.89 4.21
N ARG A 91 16.88 -12.05 5.22
CA ARG A 91 17.87 -10.97 5.13
C ARG A 91 19.32 -11.45 4.97
N LEU A 92 19.69 -12.59 5.56
CA LEU A 92 21.06 -13.13 5.47
C LEU A 92 21.42 -13.65 4.08
N GLN A 93 20.46 -13.71 3.14
CA GLN A 93 20.72 -14.10 1.75
C GLN A 93 21.36 -12.97 0.94
N ASP A 94 21.18 -11.72 1.36
CA ASP A 94 21.63 -10.54 0.65
C ASP A 94 22.99 -10.01 1.15
N LYS A 95 23.72 -9.32 0.27
CA LYS A 95 24.98 -8.66 0.64
C LYS A 95 24.69 -7.38 1.43
N ASN A 96 25.40 -7.22 2.54
CA ASN A 96 25.41 -6.02 3.37
C ASN A 96 26.86 -5.52 3.45
N TYR A 97 27.07 -4.24 3.14
CA TYR A 97 28.40 -3.61 3.14
C TYR A 97 28.58 -2.65 4.30
N LEU A 98 27.48 -2.08 4.82
CA LEU A 98 27.54 -1.09 5.90
C LEU A 98 27.58 -1.78 7.26
N HIS A 99 28.74 -1.70 7.92
CA HIS A 99 28.90 -2.24 9.27
C HIS A 99 27.94 -1.57 10.27
N TYR A 100 27.27 -2.36 11.10
CA TYR A 100 26.20 -1.89 11.99
C TYR A 100 26.60 -0.79 12.98
N SER A 101 27.88 -0.73 13.35
CA SER A 101 28.41 0.31 14.24
C SER A 101 28.49 1.69 13.58
N LEU A 102 28.30 1.77 12.26
CA LEU A 102 28.44 3.00 11.49
C LEU A 102 27.09 3.67 11.19
N TYR A 103 25.94 3.07 11.50
CA TYR A 103 24.62 3.62 11.13
C TYR A 103 24.40 5.04 11.65
N GLU A 104 24.67 5.30 12.93
CA GLU A 104 24.48 6.64 13.53
C GLU A 104 25.38 7.68 12.85
N ARG A 105 26.66 7.37 12.73
CA ARG A 105 27.65 8.21 12.04
C ARG A 105 27.26 8.47 10.57
N PHE A 106 26.80 7.43 9.88
CA PHE A 106 26.34 7.49 8.50
C PHE A 106 25.17 8.47 8.33
N ILE A 107 24.24 8.48 9.27
CA ILE A 107 23.08 9.38 9.25
C ILE A 107 23.52 10.83 9.51
N ASP A 108 24.52 11.04 10.37
CA ASP A 108 24.92 12.38 10.82
C ASP A 108 25.93 13.08 9.90
N GLU A 109 26.80 12.34 9.19
CA GLU A 109 27.90 12.93 8.42
C GLU A 109 27.47 13.59 7.09
N LYS A 110 26.18 13.63 6.72
CA LYS A 110 25.58 14.44 5.62
C LYS A 110 26.28 14.38 4.24
N GLN A 111 27.19 13.46 3.96
CA GLN A 111 27.92 13.39 2.68
C GLN A 111 27.52 12.16 1.86
N PRO A 112 26.42 12.22 1.09
CA PRO A 112 26.01 11.12 0.23
C PRO A 112 26.80 11.01 -1.08
N THR A 113 27.78 11.88 -1.33
CA THR A 113 28.46 11.99 -2.65
C THR A 113 29.65 11.06 -2.86
N GLU A 114 30.18 10.41 -1.80
CA GLU A 114 31.27 9.43 -1.91
C GLU A 114 30.84 7.99 -1.58
N ILE A 115 29.53 7.73 -1.50
CA ILE A 115 29.00 6.42 -1.14
C ILE A 115 28.90 5.54 -2.39
N THR A 116 30.01 5.01 -2.86
CA THR A 116 30.05 4.06 -3.99
C THR A 116 29.78 2.60 -3.58
N THR A 117 29.49 2.33 -2.30
CA THR A 117 29.38 0.95 -1.78
C THR A 117 28.33 0.78 -0.66
N ILE A 118 27.08 1.16 -0.92
CA ILE A 118 25.93 0.78 -0.05
C ILE A 118 24.99 -0.09 -0.85
N SER A 119 24.63 -1.24 -0.29
CA SER A 119 23.68 -2.15 -0.92
C SER A 119 22.24 -1.65 -0.74
N PRO A 120 21.31 -2.08 -1.61
CA PRO A 120 19.88 -1.91 -1.41
C PRO A 120 19.43 -2.24 0.02
N ARG A 121 20.00 -3.31 0.60
CA ARG A 121 19.67 -3.78 1.94
C ARG A 121 20.21 -2.88 3.04
N ASP A 122 21.40 -2.32 2.86
CA ASP A 122 22.00 -1.38 3.80
C ASP A 122 21.10 -0.14 3.98
N TRP A 123 20.44 0.33 2.92
CA TRP A 123 19.44 1.41 3.02
C TRP A 123 18.26 1.04 3.91
N ILE A 124 17.74 -0.18 3.77
CA ILE A 124 16.64 -0.67 4.61
C ILE A 124 17.08 -0.84 6.06
N ASP A 125 18.32 -1.26 6.28
CA ASP A 125 18.88 -1.42 7.62
C ASP A 125 19.11 -0.07 8.31
N VAL A 126 19.54 0.95 7.57
CA VAL A 126 19.60 2.35 8.04
C VAL A 126 18.20 2.87 8.34
N LEU A 127 17.24 2.67 7.45
CA LEU A 127 15.84 3.08 7.68
C LEU A 127 15.27 2.39 8.94
N ASN A 128 15.49 1.09 9.10
CA ASN A 128 15.01 0.34 10.26
C ASN A 128 15.75 0.72 11.56
N PHE A 129 17.02 1.07 11.49
CA PHE A 129 17.75 1.69 12.61
C PHE A 129 17.09 3.01 13.00
N MET A 130 16.79 3.88 12.03
CA MET A 130 16.13 5.15 12.28
C MET A 130 14.73 4.98 12.87
N LYS A 131 13.92 4.06 12.33
CA LYS A 131 12.62 3.70 12.92
C LYS A 131 12.76 3.23 14.35
N TYR A 132 13.81 2.46 14.65
CA TYR A 132 14.03 1.92 15.99
C TYR A 132 14.34 2.99 17.03
N HIS A 133 15.18 3.97 16.68
CA HIS A 133 15.66 4.98 17.62
C HIS A 133 14.83 6.27 17.61
N TYR A 134 14.19 6.60 16.48
CA TYR A 134 13.48 7.87 16.27
C TYR A 134 11.97 7.68 16.05
N GLY A 135 11.49 6.44 16.00
CA GLY A 135 10.09 6.09 15.78
C GLY A 135 9.66 6.09 14.31
N VAL A 136 8.50 5.49 14.02
CA VAL A 136 7.89 5.48 12.69
C VAL A 136 6.96 6.68 12.54
N ASN A 137 7.47 7.74 11.93
CA ASN A 137 6.76 9.01 11.75
C ASN A 137 7.33 9.81 10.56
N GLN A 138 6.70 10.94 10.26
CA GLN A 138 7.09 11.81 9.15
C GLN A 138 8.52 12.35 9.28
N GLU A 139 8.97 12.72 10.48
CA GLU A 139 10.31 13.28 10.70
C GLU A 139 11.41 12.26 10.38
N THR A 140 11.22 11.01 10.82
CA THR A 140 12.10 9.89 10.48
C THR A 140 12.15 9.64 8.98
N SER A 141 10.97 9.64 8.32
CA SER A 141 10.87 9.50 6.85
C SER A 141 11.63 10.60 6.11
N ASP A 142 11.45 11.87 6.53
CA ASP A 142 12.09 13.02 5.90
C ASP A 142 13.61 13.02 6.13
N ARG A 143 14.07 12.57 7.31
CA ARG A 143 15.51 12.42 7.58
C ARG A 143 16.13 11.31 6.71
N PHE A 144 15.45 10.18 6.54
CA PHE A 144 15.93 9.10 5.66
C PHE A 144 15.99 9.54 4.20
N ASN A 145 14.92 10.17 3.70
CA ASN A 145 14.85 10.59 2.29
C ASN A 145 15.85 11.68 1.91
N ARG A 146 16.33 12.48 2.88
CA ARG A 146 17.45 13.41 2.68
C ARG A 146 18.77 12.71 2.32
N LEU A 147 18.94 11.45 2.74
CA LEU A 147 20.11 10.62 2.42
C LEU A 147 19.86 9.76 1.17
N PHE A 148 18.68 9.15 1.11
CA PHE A 148 18.34 8.17 0.08
C PHE A 148 18.20 8.81 -1.31
N ARG A 149 17.52 9.96 -1.43
CA ARG A 149 17.25 10.58 -2.75
C ARG A 149 18.52 10.98 -3.52
N PRO A 150 19.50 11.69 -2.92
CA PRO A 150 20.74 12.01 -3.62
C PRO A 150 21.51 10.76 -4.06
N ALA A 151 21.50 9.70 -3.25
CA ALA A 151 22.13 8.43 -3.60
C ALA A 151 21.44 7.76 -4.80
N MET A 152 20.11 7.72 -4.81
CA MET A 152 19.35 7.18 -5.95
C MET A 152 19.59 7.98 -7.23
N ALA A 153 19.66 9.32 -7.14
CA ALA A 153 20.00 10.17 -8.27
C ALA A 153 21.40 9.85 -8.83
N ASN A 154 22.40 9.68 -7.94
CA ASN A 154 23.76 9.32 -8.33
C ASN A 154 23.84 7.94 -8.99
N LEU A 155 23.17 6.92 -8.44
CA LEU A 155 23.13 5.58 -9.06
C LEU A 155 22.55 5.64 -10.48
N ARG A 156 21.47 6.39 -10.67
CA ARG A 156 20.87 6.60 -11.99
C ARG A 156 21.80 7.34 -12.94
N GLU A 157 22.37 8.47 -12.53
CA GLU A 157 23.29 9.28 -13.36
C GLU A 157 24.56 8.52 -13.73
N SER A 158 25.05 7.68 -12.83
CA SER A 158 26.22 6.81 -13.02
C SER A 158 25.89 5.48 -13.72
N LYS A 159 24.62 5.27 -14.12
CA LYS A 159 24.13 4.06 -14.81
C LYS A 159 24.23 2.75 -14.04
N HIS A 160 24.28 2.83 -12.71
CA HIS A 160 24.16 1.69 -11.80
C HIS A 160 22.69 1.28 -11.63
N TYR A 161 22.08 0.86 -12.74
CA TYR A 161 20.64 0.58 -12.81
C TYR A 161 20.24 -0.65 -12.01
N GLU A 162 21.13 -1.62 -11.88
CA GLU A 162 20.88 -2.82 -11.09
C GLU A 162 20.64 -2.45 -9.62
N GLU A 163 21.57 -1.70 -9.03
CA GLU A 163 21.52 -1.25 -7.64
C GLU A 163 20.39 -0.25 -7.41
N TYR A 164 20.13 0.63 -8.38
CA TYR A 164 19.01 1.57 -8.33
C TYR A 164 17.66 0.85 -8.24
N LEU A 165 17.41 -0.13 -9.12
CA LEU A 165 16.14 -0.86 -9.16
C LEU A 165 15.96 -1.75 -7.93
N ASP A 166 17.01 -2.43 -7.47
CA ASP A 166 16.94 -3.22 -6.24
C ASP A 166 16.67 -2.34 -5.01
N ALA A 167 17.26 -1.14 -4.94
CA ALA A 167 17.03 -0.21 -3.83
C ALA A 167 15.59 0.32 -3.82
N ILE A 168 15.01 0.63 -4.99
CA ILE A 168 13.58 0.98 -5.09
C ILE A 168 12.71 -0.17 -4.66
N TYR A 169 12.95 -1.38 -5.17
CA TYR A 169 12.16 -2.56 -4.83
C TYR A 169 12.19 -2.81 -3.31
N ALA A 170 13.40 -2.85 -2.72
CA ALA A 170 13.56 -3.11 -1.30
C ALA A 170 12.90 -2.02 -0.44
N PHE A 171 12.91 -0.76 -0.91
CA PHE A 171 12.23 0.33 -0.22
C PHE A 171 10.72 0.19 -0.28
N PHE A 172 10.15 -0.13 -1.45
CA PHE A 172 8.71 -0.34 -1.62
C PHE A 172 8.23 -1.50 -0.74
N GLU A 173 8.90 -2.66 -0.82
CA GLU A 173 8.58 -3.86 -0.02
C GLU A 173 8.70 -3.62 1.50
N ASN A 174 9.53 -2.68 1.94
CA ASN A 174 9.68 -2.40 3.37
C ASN A 174 8.60 -1.44 3.92
N VAL A 175 7.95 -0.65 3.06
CA VAL A 175 6.97 0.38 3.49
C VAL A 175 5.53 0.07 3.06
N ASP A 176 5.31 -0.93 2.21
CA ASP A 176 4.01 -1.30 1.65
C ASP A 176 3.10 -2.10 2.61
N TYR A 177 3.58 -2.42 3.81
CA TYR A 177 2.83 -3.24 4.76
C TYR A 177 1.50 -2.60 5.16
N GLN A 178 0.51 -3.46 5.41
CA GLN A 178 -0.84 -3.09 5.80
C GLN A 178 -1.30 -3.99 6.95
N TYR A 179 -1.54 -3.40 8.13
CA TYR A 179 -2.00 -4.13 9.30
C TYR A 179 -3.36 -3.62 9.78
N GLU A 180 -4.34 -4.52 9.79
CA GLU A 180 -5.67 -4.24 10.33
C GLU A 180 -5.73 -4.48 11.83
N TRP A 181 -6.32 -3.53 12.55
CA TRP A 181 -6.56 -3.56 13.97
C TRP A 181 -8.04 -3.33 14.25
N GLY A 182 -8.71 -4.33 14.83
CA GLY A 182 -10.12 -4.25 15.19
C GLY A 182 -10.35 -3.90 16.64
N SER A 183 -11.29 -2.98 16.91
CA SER A 183 -11.83 -2.72 18.24
C SER A 183 -13.35 -2.59 18.21
N GLY A 184 -14.07 -3.59 18.72
CA GLY A 184 -15.53 -3.59 18.77
C GLY A 184 -16.15 -3.47 17.37
N ASN A 185 -16.62 -2.26 17.04
CA ASN A 185 -17.26 -1.91 15.77
C ASN A 185 -16.36 -1.09 14.82
N SER A 186 -15.11 -0.84 15.19
CA SER A 186 -14.18 0.00 14.43
C SER A 186 -12.98 -0.81 13.98
N ILE A 187 -12.57 -0.61 12.72
CA ILE A 187 -11.36 -1.20 12.17
C ILE A 187 -10.42 -0.06 11.80
N TYR A 188 -9.15 -0.16 12.18
CA TYR A 188 -8.10 0.77 11.80
C TYR A 188 -7.09 0.04 10.91
N LEU A 189 -6.70 0.68 9.82
CA LEU A 189 -5.73 0.12 8.89
C LEU A 189 -4.43 0.90 8.95
N ASP A 190 -3.43 0.32 9.62
CA ASP A 190 -2.11 0.95 9.76
C ASP A 190 -1.26 0.72 8.52
N THR A 191 -0.68 1.80 8.02
CA THR A 191 0.18 1.81 6.84
C THR A 191 1.37 2.74 7.08
N GLU A 192 2.56 2.34 6.65
CA GLU A 192 3.75 3.18 6.77
C GLU A 192 3.93 4.11 5.58
N TYR A 193 3.60 3.63 4.38
CA TYR A 193 3.81 4.37 3.13
C TYR A 193 3.18 5.77 3.13
N GLN A 194 2.18 6.05 3.98
CA GLN A 194 1.61 7.39 4.15
C GLN A 194 2.68 8.45 4.47
N TYR A 195 3.70 8.12 5.26
CA TYR A 195 4.81 9.02 5.60
C TYR A 195 5.81 9.20 4.46
N HIS A 196 5.72 8.36 3.43
CA HIS A 196 6.66 8.28 2.31
C HIS A 196 6.02 8.70 0.97
N LEU A 197 4.71 8.98 0.92
CA LEU A 197 3.94 9.16 -0.32
C LEU A 197 4.59 10.12 -1.32
N PHE A 198 5.01 11.31 -0.87
CA PHE A 198 5.67 12.29 -1.73
C PHE A 198 6.91 11.70 -2.40
N TYR A 199 7.75 10.99 -1.65
CA TYR A 199 8.99 10.40 -2.15
C TYR A 199 8.75 9.19 -3.03
N LEU A 200 7.78 8.33 -2.68
CA LEU A 200 7.38 7.17 -3.48
C LEU A 200 6.87 7.60 -4.86
N ARG A 201 6.04 8.66 -4.91
CA ARG A 201 5.55 9.26 -6.17
C ARG A 201 6.70 9.75 -7.04
N GLU A 202 7.65 10.47 -6.46
CA GLU A 202 8.85 10.96 -7.17
C GLU A 202 9.71 9.81 -7.72
N MET A 203 9.89 8.74 -6.94
CA MET A 203 10.63 7.54 -7.40
C MET A 203 9.91 6.83 -8.54
N LEU A 204 8.60 6.63 -8.41
CA LEU A 204 7.79 5.98 -9.45
C LEU A 204 7.78 6.83 -10.74
N LYS A 205 7.64 8.14 -10.61
CA LYS A 205 7.77 9.08 -11.74
C LYS A 205 9.13 8.93 -12.42
N SER A 206 10.23 8.94 -11.67
CA SER A 206 11.57 8.73 -12.23
C SER A 206 11.73 7.36 -12.89
N LEU A 207 11.09 6.31 -12.37
CA LEU A 207 11.08 4.98 -12.96
C LEU A 207 10.44 5.02 -14.35
N TYR A 208 9.24 5.59 -14.46
CA TYR A 208 8.50 5.65 -15.72
C TYR A 208 9.10 6.62 -16.75
N GLU A 209 9.64 7.76 -16.32
CA GLU A 209 10.33 8.69 -17.22
C GLU A 209 11.58 8.08 -17.89
N ASN A 210 12.17 7.04 -17.28
CA ASN A 210 13.35 6.34 -17.80
C ASN A 210 13.06 4.85 -18.06
N PHE A 211 11.78 4.50 -18.25
CA PHE A 211 11.32 3.11 -18.28
C PHE A 211 12.06 2.26 -19.33
N ASP A 212 12.17 2.78 -20.55
CA ASP A 212 12.80 2.07 -21.67
C ASP A 212 14.26 1.72 -21.37
N GLU A 213 15.01 2.65 -20.76
CA GLU A 213 16.41 2.40 -20.42
C GLU A 213 16.53 1.33 -19.34
N PHE A 214 15.72 1.43 -18.28
CA PHE A 214 15.70 0.43 -17.21
C PHE A 214 15.26 -0.94 -17.70
N TYR A 215 14.19 -1.03 -18.49
CA TYR A 215 13.67 -2.30 -18.96
C TYR A 215 14.61 -2.98 -19.97
N ASN A 216 15.24 -2.22 -20.87
CA ASN A 216 16.19 -2.77 -21.83
C ASN A 216 17.47 -3.29 -21.15
N MET A 217 17.92 -2.64 -20.08
CA MET A 217 19.14 -3.03 -19.37
C MET A 217 18.90 -4.08 -18.28
N GLN A 218 17.76 -4.00 -17.58
CA GLN A 218 17.41 -4.77 -16.38
C GLN A 218 15.92 -5.17 -16.40
N PRO A 219 15.48 -6.01 -17.36
CA PRO A 219 14.07 -6.33 -17.56
C PRO A 219 13.43 -7.03 -16.36
N ASP A 220 14.12 -7.99 -15.75
CA ASP A 220 13.58 -8.74 -14.61
C ASP A 220 13.41 -7.88 -13.36
N LYS A 221 14.36 -6.96 -13.10
CA LYS A 221 14.29 -6.07 -11.94
C LYS A 221 13.22 -4.99 -12.12
N THR A 222 13.13 -4.43 -13.33
CA THR A 222 12.07 -3.49 -13.68
C THR A 222 10.70 -4.15 -13.55
N TYR A 223 10.54 -5.36 -14.10
CA TYR A 223 9.33 -6.16 -13.98
C TYR A 223 8.96 -6.41 -12.52
N ARG A 224 9.93 -6.79 -11.67
CA ARG A 224 9.70 -7.09 -10.26
C ARG A 224 9.08 -5.91 -9.50
N ILE A 225 9.48 -4.67 -9.80
CA ILE A 225 8.90 -3.46 -9.20
C ILE A 225 7.44 -3.30 -9.65
N ILE A 226 7.17 -3.39 -10.95
CA ILE A 226 5.79 -3.25 -11.48
C ILE A 226 4.90 -4.38 -10.94
N LYS A 227 5.43 -5.60 -10.86
CA LYS A 227 4.76 -6.75 -10.26
C LYS A 227 4.37 -6.48 -8.80
N LEU A 228 5.27 -5.92 -8.00
CA LEU A 228 4.97 -5.54 -6.61
C LEU A 228 3.81 -4.53 -6.53
N LEU A 229 3.76 -3.58 -7.46
CA LEU A 229 2.65 -2.62 -7.55
C LEU A 229 1.34 -3.35 -7.91
N CYS A 230 1.36 -4.27 -8.87
CA CYS A 230 0.19 -5.07 -9.24
C CYS A 230 -0.32 -5.94 -8.08
N ASP A 231 0.58 -6.50 -7.28
CA ASP A 231 0.23 -7.34 -6.13
C ASP A 231 -0.34 -6.52 -4.95
N HIS A 232 -0.04 -5.22 -4.88
CA HIS A 232 -0.45 -4.34 -3.77
C HIS A 232 -1.24 -3.13 -4.26
N TYR A 233 -2.46 -3.37 -4.76
CA TYR A 233 -3.23 -2.34 -5.45
C TYR A 233 -3.47 -1.06 -4.65
N ARG A 234 -3.77 -1.14 -3.34
CA ARG A 234 -4.01 0.06 -2.52
C ARG A 234 -2.75 0.91 -2.44
N PHE A 235 -1.60 0.28 -2.20
CA PHE A 235 -0.30 0.96 -2.22
C PHE A 235 -0.03 1.60 -3.59
N ALA A 236 -0.21 0.82 -4.67
CA ALA A 236 0.00 1.28 -6.03
C ALA A 236 -0.87 2.49 -6.40
N MET A 237 -2.18 2.45 -6.12
CA MET A 237 -3.10 3.55 -6.44
C MET A 237 -2.76 4.82 -5.65
N MET A 238 -2.31 4.69 -4.39
CA MET A 238 -1.90 5.82 -3.56
C MET A 238 -0.65 6.54 -4.09
N ILE A 239 0.25 5.81 -4.75
CA ILE A 239 1.49 6.37 -5.31
C ILE A 239 1.36 6.71 -6.80
N MET A 240 0.51 6.04 -7.57
CA MET A 240 0.25 6.36 -8.98
C MET A 240 -0.66 7.59 -9.12
N VAL A 241 -1.69 7.67 -8.27
CA VAL A 241 -2.73 8.72 -8.34
C VAL A 241 -3.25 8.85 -9.79
N ASP A 242 -3.66 10.04 -10.22
CA ASP A 242 -4.17 10.34 -11.57
C ASP A 242 -3.07 10.82 -12.53
N TYR A 243 -1.80 10.90 -12.09
CA TYR A 243 -0.73 11.50 -12.90
C TYR A 243 -0.13 10.53 -13.92
N MET A 244 -0.33 9.23 -13.76
CA MET A 244 0.26 8.20 -14.63
C MET A 244 -0.10 8.40 -16.11
N LYS A 245 -1.30 8.91 -16.39
CA LYS A 245 -1.77 9.27 -17.75
C LYS A 245 -0.87 10.27 -18.48
N ARG A 246 -0.01 11.00 -17.77
CA ARG A 246 0.92 11.98 -18.34
C ARG A 246 2.33 11.44 -18.56
N ILE A 247 2.63 10.24 -18.07
CA ILE A 247 4.00 9.70 -18.02
C ILE A 247 4.11 8.37 -18.77
N ILE A 248 3.06 7.55 -18.78
CA ILE A 248 3.05 6.34 -19.59
C ILE A 248 3.04 6.74 -21.06
N ALA A 249 3.97 6.17 -21.83
CA ALA A 249 4.11 6.42 -23.25
C ALA A 249 4.31 5.09 -24.01
N PRO A 250 3.72 4.94 -25.21
CA PRO A 250 3.95 3.79 -26.09
C PRO A 250 5.42 3.52 -26.36
N SER A 251 5.90 2.30 -26.10
CA SER A 251 7.27 1.89 -26.40
C SER A 251 7.42 0.37 -26.49
N SER A 252 8.46 -0.10 -27.20
CA SER A 252 8.74 -1.54 -27.30
C SER A 252 9.07 -2.18 -25.94
N ALA A 253 9.57 -1.41 -24.98
CA ALA A 253 9.80 -1.90 -23.63
C ALA A 253 8.48 -2.09 -22.87
N GLN A 254 7.54 -1.15 -23.02
CA GLN A 254 6.19 -1.27 -22.45
C GLN A 254 5.42 -2.43 -23.08
N ASP A 255 5.48 -2.63 -24.40
CA ASP A 255 4.86 -3.79 -25.05
C ASP A 255 5.31 -5.10 -24.40
N LYS A 256 6.62 -5.28 -24.22
CA LYS A 256 7.20 -6.46 -23.57
C LYS A 256 6.83 -6.58 -22.09
N LEU A 257 6.61 -5.46 -21.39
CA LEU A 257 6.12 -5.46 -20.01
C LEU A 257 4.70 -6.03 -19.98
N PHE A 258 3.80 -5.52 -20.82
CA PHE A 258 2.41 -5.95 -20.87
C PHE A 258 2.29 -7.42 -21.32
N GLU A 259 3.07 -7.87 -22.31
CA GLU A 259 3.17 -9.29 -22.70
C GLU A 259 3.55 -10.21 -21.54
N ARG A 260 4.38 -9.71 -20.61
CA ARG A 260 4.78 -10.47 -19.42
C ARG A 260 3.72 -10.42 -18.33
N LEU A 261 3.09 -9.27 -18.11
CA LEU A 261 2.01 -9.13 -17.14
C LEU A 261 0.77 -9.95 -17.54
N ASP A 262 0.49 -10.10 -18.82
CA ASP A 262 -0.57 -10.98 -19.35
C ASP A 262 -0.42 -12.46 -18.93
N GLN A 263 0.80 -12.89 -18.58
CA GLN A 263 1.05 -14.25 -18.12
C GLN A 263 0.72 -14.42 -16.62
N ASP A 264 0.82 -13.34 -15.85
CA ASP A 264 0.68 -13.35 -14.39
C ASP A 264 -0.68 -12.81 -13.91
N TYR A 265 -1.37 -12.00 -14.73
CA TYR A 265 -2.58 -11.28 -14.34
C TYR A 265 -3.69 -11.36 -15.37
N ILE A 266 -4.92 -11.31 -14.87
CA ILE A 266 -6.14 -11.25 -15.69
C ILE A 266 -6.46 -9.78 -15.95
N LEU A 267 -6.59 -9.41 -17.23
CA LEU A 267 -7.07 -8.10 -17.65
C LEU A 267 -8.57 -7.96 -17.37
N PHE A 268 -9.01 -6.76 -17.01
CA PHE A 268 -10.43 -6.44 -17.00
C PHE A 268 -11.06 -6.65 -18.37
N SER A 269 -12.34 -7.02 -18.34
CA SER A 269 -13.27 -7.05 -19.46
C SER A 269 -14.67 -7.23 -18.85
N GLU A 270 -15.72 -7.03 -19.62
CA GLU A 270 -17.09 -7.28 -19.15
C GLU A 270 -17.27 -8.74 -18.67
N GLU A 271 -16.56 -9.71 -19.27
CA GLU A 271 -16.61 -11.10 -18.82
C GLU A 271 -15.93 -11.30 -17.46
N THR A 272 -14.73 -10.75 -17.25
CA THR A 272 -13.96 -10.91 -16.01
C THR A 272 -14.53 -10.07 -14.86
N LYS A 273 -15.22 -8.97 -15.17
CA LYS A 273 -15.94 -8.15 -14.20
C LYS A 273 -16.93 -8.96 -13.35
N HIS A 274 -17.60 -9.94 -13.96
CA HIS A 274 -18.55 -10.81 -13.25
C HIS A 274 -17.89 -11.70 -12.21
N PHE A 275 -16.63 -12.09 -12.43
CA PHE A 275 -15.87 -12.97 -11.55
C PHE A 275 -15.02 -12.21 -10.52
N LYS A 276 -14.82 -10.90 -10.72
CA LYS A 276 -13.98 -10.02 -9.86
C LYS A 276 -12.56 -10.56 -9.66
N ASP A 277 -12.02 -11.20 -10.69
CA ASP A 277 -10.73 -11.89 -10.70
C ASP A 277 -9.62 -11.13 -11.45
N TYR A 278 -9.97 -10.03 -12.12
CA TYR A 278 -9.01 -9.16 -12.81
C TYR A 278 -8.14 -8.37 -11.83
N ASN A 279 -6.93 -8.04 -12.27
CA ASN A 279 -6.02 -7.18 -11.53
C ASN A 279 -6.26 -5.70 -11.88
N ILE A 280 -6.64 -4.90 -10.88
CA ILE A 280 -7.01 -3.49 -11.04
C ILE A 280 -5.83 -2.64 -11.53
N VAL A 281 -4.64 -2.83 -10.95
CA VAL A 281 -3.44 -2.04 -11.30
C VAL A 281 -2.98 -2.38 -12.71
N TYR A 282 -2.95 -3.67 -13.03
CA TYR A 282 -2.61 -4.14 -14.36
C TYR A 282 -3.55 -3.53 -15.41
N SER A 283 -4.86 -3.64 -15.18
CA SER A 283 -5.88 -3.12 -16.09
C SER A 283 -5.80 -1.59 -16.20
N TYR A 284 -5.58 -0.89 -15.09
CA TYR A 284 -5.37 0.56 -15.06
C TYR A 284 -4.20 0.98 -15.96
N LEU A 285 -3.04 0.34 -15.80
CA LEU A 285 -1.85 0.64 -16.60
C LEU A 285 -2.04 0.26 -18.07
N TYR A 286 -2.65 -0.89 -18.34
CA TYR A 286 -2.88 -1.40 -19.70
C TYR A 286 -3.79 -0.46 -20.51
N TYR A 287 -4.92 -0.05 -19.96
CA TYR A 287 -5.84 0.83 -20.69
C TYR A 287 -5.32 2.25 -20.84
N LEU A 288 -4.56 2.76 -19.86
CA LEU A 288 -3.82 4.00 -20.05
C LEU A 288 -2.80 3.91 -21.18
N TYR A 289 -2.08 2.79 -21.26
CA TYR A 289 -1.08 2.56 -22.29
C TYR A 289 -1.69 2.47 -23.70
N HIS A 290 -2.81 1.76 -23.83
CA HIS A 290 -3.51 1.57 -25.09
C HIS A 290 -4.48 2.70 -25.47
N ASP A 291 -4.57 3.75 -24.66
CA ASP A 291 -5.50 4.88 -24.84
C ASP A 291 -6.98 4.43 -24.94
N ASP A 292 -7.32 3.36 -24.21
CA ASP A 292 -8.68 2.83 -24.13
C ASP A 292 -9.43 3.55 -23.01
N HIS A 293 -9.99 4.71 -23.33
CA HIS A 293 -10.71 5.55 -22.38
C HIS A 293 -11.93 4.87 -21.75
N GLU A 294 -12.64 4.00 -22.50
CA GLU A 294 -13.87 3.38 -22.01
C GLU A 294 -13.55 2.38 -20.89
N ASN A 295 -12.63 1.45 -21.15
CA ASN A 295 -12.28 0.47 -20.14
C ASN A 295 -11.45 1.09 -19.01
N TYR A 296 -10.59 2.07 -19.30
CA TYR A 296 -9.92 2.86 -18.28
C TYR A 296 -10.91 3.48 -17.29
N HIS A 297 -11.96 4.11 -17.80
CA HIS A 297 -12.99 4.74 -16.97
C HIS A 297 -13.70 3.72 -16.08
N LYS A 298 -13.95 2.50 -16.57
CA LYS A 298 -14.51 1.41 -15.74
C LYS A 298 -13.57 0.99 -14.61
N ILE A 299 -12.25 0.99 -14.85
CA ILE A 299 -11.29 0.75 -13.78
C ILE A 299 -11.32 1.89 -12.74
N VAL A 300 -11.43 3.14 -13.17
CA VAL A 300 -11.57 4.28 -12.25
C VAL A 300 -12.84 4.16 -11.42
N GLU A 301 -13.96 3.76 -12.01
CA GLU A 301 -15.19 3.50 -11.25
C GLU A 301 -14.96 2.46 -10.14
N ASP A 302 -14.25 1.37 -10.44
CA ASP A 302 -13.94 0.33 -9.46
C ASP A 302 -12.99 0.80 -8.35
N VAL A 303 -12.01 1.63 -8.69
CA VAL A 303 -11.15 2.29 -7.68
C VAL A 303 -12.00 3.16 -6.75
N ILE A 304 -12.95 3.94 -7.28
CA ILE A 304 -13.86 4.76 -6.48
C ILE A 304 -14.78 3.88 -5.62
N ARG A 305 -15.32 2.78 -6.15
CA ARG A 305 -16.11 1.81 -5.36
C ARG A 305 -15.31 1.24 -4.19
N ILE A 306 -14.03 0.97 -4.39
CA ILE A 306 -13.13 0.53 -3.32
C ILE A 306 -12.91 1.63 -2.29
N VAL A 307 -12.67 2.87 -2.71
CA VAL A 307 -12.57 4.03 -1.80
C VAL A 307 -13.82 4.13 -0.93
N VAL A 308 -15.00 3.98 -1.52
CA VAL A 308 -16.27 3.98 -0.76
C VAL A 308 -16.29 2.83 0.25
N ASN A 309 -15.91 1.62 -0.15
CA ASN A 309 -15.85 0.48 0.76
C ASN A 309 -14.88 0.72 1.95
N TYR A 310 -13.71 1.27 1.66
CA TYR A 310 -12.71 1.60 2.68
C TYR A 310 -13.17 2.71 3.63
N TYR A 311 -13.86 3.72 3.11
CA TYR A 311 -14.47 4.75 3.94
C TYR A 311 -15.48 4.17 4.94
N LEU A 312 -16.25 3.16 4.52
CA LEU A 312 -17.24 2.49 5.38
C LEU A 312 -16.63 1.49 6.36
N THR A 313 -15.44 0.96 6.03
CA THR A 313 -14.80 -0.10 6.80
C THR A 313 -13.84 0.45 7.86
N TYR A 314 -13.02 1.44 7.50
CA TYR A 314 -11.93 1.91 8.35
C TYR A 314 -12.20 3.28 8.95
N VAL A 315 -11.79 3.47 10.20
CA VAL A 315 -11.92 4.77 10.89
C VAL A 315 -10.94 5.83 10.39
N ASN A 316 -9.80 5.42 9.83
CA ASN A 316 -8.74 6.29 9.34
C ASN A 316 -8.75 6.39 7.81
N HIS A 317 -9.92 6.69 7.26
CA HIS A 317 -10.19 6.72 5.82
C HIS A 317 -9.74 8.00 5.10
N ASP A 318 -9.08 8.95 5.78
CA ASP A 318 -8.70 10.24 5.20
C ASP A 318 -7.84 10.09 3.93
N LEU A 319 -6.96 9.10 3.94
CA LEU A 319 -6.08 8.84 2.80
C LEU A 319 -6.86 8.27 1.60
N ASP A 320 -7.82 7.37 1.83
CA ASP A 320 -8.68 6.80 0.78
C ASP A 320 -9.61 7.87 0.20
N LEU A 321 -10.15 8.75 1.05
CA LEU A 321 -10.93 9.91 0.60
C LEU A 321 -10.10 10.85 -0.27
N ALA A 322 -8.84 11.11 0.11
CA ALA A 322 -7.93 11.92 -0.69
C ALA A 322 -7.63 11.28 -2.07
N LEU A 323 -7.50 9.95 -2.12
CA LEU A 323 -7.35 9.21 -3.37
C LEU A 323 -8.59 9.36 -4.26
N GLY A 324 -9.78 9.13 -3.71
CA GLY A 324 -11.04 9.29 -4.45
C GLY A 324 -11.21 10.70 -5.01
N ASN A 325 -10.94 11.72 -4.20
CA ASN A 325 -10.99 13.12 -4.63
C ASN A 325 -9.99 13.44 -5.75
N ALA A 326 -8.82 12.79 -5.77
CA ALA A 326 -7.84 12.98 -6.85
C ALA A 326 -8.38 12.45 -8.19
N PHE A 327 -9.00 11.27 -8.19
CA PHE A 327 -9.65 10.72 -9.39
C PHE A 327 -10.87 11.52 -9.85
N ILE A 328 -11.71 11.98 -8.92
CA ILE A 328 -12.87 12.83 -9.27
C ILE A 328 -12.41 14.15 -9.90
N LYS A 329 -11.33 14.74 -9.38
CA LYS A 329 -10.74 15.95 -9.96
C LYS A 329 -10.24 15.73 -11.39
N SER A 330 -9.80 14.51 -11.72
CA SER A 330 -9.20 14.19 -13.00
C SER A 330 -10.22 13.72 -14.05
N GLU A 331 -11.23 12.96 -13.63
CA GLU A 331 -12.23 12.32 -14.50
C GLU A 331 -13.60 13.01 -14.48
N GLY A 332 -13.89 13.81 -13.45
CA GLY A 332 -15.16 14.53 -13.31
C GLY A 332 -16.08 13.96 -12.23
N TYR A 333 -17.06 14.77 -11.85
CA TYR A 333 -18.09 14.36 -10.87
C TYR A 333 -19.18 13.48 -11.51
N GLU A 334 -19.26 13.48 -12.84
CA GLU A 334 -20.10 12.62 -13.65
C GLU A 334 -19.84 11.14 -13.35
N THR A 335 -18.58 10.76 -13.11
CA THR A 335 -18.20 9.40 -12.70
C THR A 335 -18.96 8.95 -11.44
N ILE A 336 -19.18 9.85 -10.47
CA ILE A 336 -19.95 9.51 -9.26
C ILE A 336 -21.42 9.28 -9.58
N VAL A 337 -21.98 10.06 -10.49
CA VAL A 337 -23.37 9.90 -10.96
C VAL A 337 -23.54 8.57 -11.69
N GLU A 338 -22.57 8.18 -12.52
CA GLU A 338 -22.58 6.91 -13.27
C GLU A 338 -22.43 5.69 -12.36
N ILE A 339 -21.56 5.75 -11.35
CA ILE A 339 -21.46 4.70 -10.32
C ILE A 339 -22.80 4.58 -9.57
N PHE A 340 -23.39 5.71 -9.15
CA PHE A 340 -24.69 5.69 -8.48
C PHE A 340 -25.80 5.14 -9.39
N HIS A 341 -25.81 5.50 -10.68
CA HIS A 341 -26.76 5.00 -11.65
C HIS A 341 -26.71 3.46 -11.78
N THR A 342 -25.49 2.90 -11.75
CA THR A 342 -25.25 1.47 -11.90
C THR A 342 -25.56 0.70 -10.61
N ASP A 343 -25.11 1.22 -9.47
CA ASP A 343 -25.08 0.48 -8.21
C ASP A 343 -26.28 0.80 -7.31
N TYR A 344 -26.91 1.97 -7.51
CA TYR A 344 -27.88 2.59 -6.60
C TYR A 344 -27.42 2.65 -5.13
N ASN A 345 -26.10 2.66 -4.89
CA ASN A 345 -25.53 2.71 -3.56
C ASN A 345 -25.46 4.16 -3.05
N THR A 346 -26.39 4.52 -2.17
CA THR A 346 -26.47 5.87 -1.58
C THR A 346 -25.26 6.27 -0.75
N MET A 347 -24.44 5.32 -0.28
CA MET A 347 -23.26 5.62 0.52
C MET A 347 -22.21 6.42 -0.25
N ILE A 348 -22.21 6.36 -1.59
CA ILE A 348 -21.30 7.17 -2.41
C ILE A 348 -21.47 8.67 -2.15
N PHE A 349 -22.69 9.13 -1.83
CA PHE A 349 -22.96 10.53 -1.49
C PHE A 349 -22.66 10.88 -0.03
N THR A 350 -22.39 9.89 0.82
CA THR A 350 -21.81 10.12 2.15
C THR A 350 -20.31 10.37 2.04
N VAL A 351 -19.64 9.64 1.14
CA VAL A 351 -18.20 9.79 0.88
C VAL A 351 -17.90 11.05 0.07
N PHE A 352 -18.72 11.31 -0.96
CA PHE A 352 -18.62 12.48 -1.83
C PHE A 352 -19.93 13.29 -1.74
N PRO A 353 -20.02 14.26 -0.81
CA PRO A 353 -21.26 15.00 -0.56
C PRO A 353 -21.75 15.76 -1.80
N ILE A 354 -23.06 15.70 -2.07
CA ILE A 354 -23.72 16.39 -3.20
C ILE A 354 -23.46 17.91 -3.18
N GLU A 355 -23.33 18.50 -2.00
CA GLU A 355 -22.98 19.91 -1.82
C GLU A 355 -21.66 20.32 -2.51
N SER A 356 -20.73 19.36 -2.67
CA SER A 356 -19.44 19.60 -3.33
C SER A 356 -19.50 19.57 -4.86
N PHE A 357 -20.63 19.16 -5.44
CA PHE A 357 -20.77 18.99 -6.88
C PHE A 357 -21.02 20.34 -7.57
N PRO A 358 -20.56 20.50 -8.83
CA PRO A 358 -20.95 21.64 -9.66
C PRO A 358 -22.47 21.79 -9.77
N ASP A 359 -22.96 23.03 -9.76
CA ASP A 359 -24.40 23.33 -9.83
C ASP A 359 -25.08 22.73 -11.07
N GLU A 360 -24.35 22.59 -12.18
CA GLU A 360 -24.83 22.01 -13.43
C GLU A 360 -25.25 20.53 -13.27
N LEU A 361 -24.59 19.79 -12.39
CA LEU A 361 -24.88 18.37 -12.14
C LEU A 361 -25.99 18.15 -11.11
N LYS A 362 -26.37 19.17 -10.33
CA LYS A 362 -27.39 19.05 -9.27
C LYS A 362 -28.72 18.53 -9.80
N ASN A 363 -29.16 19.01 -10.96
CA ASN A 363 -30.40 18.52 -11.60
C ASN A 363 -30.28 17.04 -12.02
N THR A 364 -29.15 16.65 -12.61
CA THR A 364 -28.88 15.27 -13.03
C THR A 364 -28.90 14.32 -11.82
N ILE A 365 -28.23 14.70 -10.73
CA ILE A 365 -28.21 13.92 -9.48
C ILE A 365 -29.62 13.75 -8.93
N ARG A 366 -30.41 14.84 -8.86
CA ARG A 366 -31.80 14.77 -8.41
C ARG A 366 -32.63 13.80 -9.26
N ASP A 367 -32.49 13.86 -10.57
CA ASP A 367 -33.25 13.03 -11.49
C ASP A 367 -32.86 11.54 -11.38
N GLU A 368 -31.57 11.23 -11.15
CA GLU A 368 -31.10 9.87 -10.86
C GLU A 368 -31.58 9.38 -9.48
N LEU A 369 -31.58 10.23 -8.44
CA LEU A 369 -32.17 9.89 -7.13
C LEU A 369 -33.67 9.57 -7.26
N ALA A 370 -34.42 10.38 -8.01
CA ALA A 370 -35.83 10.12 -8.28
C ALA A 370 -36.06 8.83 -9.09
N ARG A 371 -35.16 8.50 -10.02
CA ARG A 371 -35.17 7.24 -10.75
C ARG A 371 -34.92 6.05 -9.82
N ALA A 372 -33.94 6.17 -8.93
CA ALA A 372 -33.61 5.16 -7.92
C ALA A 372 -34.81 4.87 -7.00
N ILE A 373 -35.55 5.90 -6.56
CA ILE A 373 -36.80 5.71 -5.80
C ILE A 373 -37.80 4.86 -6.58
N ARG A 374 -38.05 5.18 -7.85
CA ARG A 374 -38.99 4.40 -8.68
C ARG A 374 -38.55 2.94 -8.82
N PHE A 375 -37.25 2.71 -9.01
CA PHE A 375 -36.68 1.37 -9.08
C PHE A 375 -36.93 0.58 -7.79
N PHE A 376 -36.58 1.13 -6.62
CA PHE A 376 -36.77 0.43 -5.35
C PHE A 376 -38.24 0.28 -4.97
N ALA A 377 -39.08 1.30 -5.21
CA ALA A 377 -40.52 1.23 -4.98
C ALA A 377 -41.16 0.09 -5.79
N GLY A 378 -40.79 -0.06 -7.07
CA GLY A 378 -41.27 -1.17 -7.90
C GLY A 378 -40.82 -2.56 -7.39
N ARG A 379 -39.73 -2.64 -6.62
CA ARG A 379 -39.27 -3.89 -6.00
C ARG A 379 -39.95 -4.18 -4.65
N MET A 380 -40.66 -3.23 -4.06
CA MET A 380 -41.32 -3.41 -2.75
C MET A 380 -42.48 -4.42 -2.79
N ASP A 381 -43.03 -4.68 -3.97
CA ASP A 381 -44.07 -5.70 -4.16
C ASP A 381 -43.52 -7.12 -3.96
N ASN A 382 -42.21 -7.32 -4.08
CA ASN A 382 -41.56 -8.59 -3.81
C ASN A 382 -41.16 -8.70 -2.33
N ASP A 383 -41.74 -9.67 -1.62
CA ASP A 383 -41.47 -9.93 -0.19
C ASP A 383 -39.97 -10.06 0.13
N GLN A 384 -39.17 -10.62 -0.79
CA GLN A 384 -37.73 -10.81 -0.60
C GLN A 384 -36.96 -9.48 -0.52
N TYR A 385 -37.41 -8.46 -1.24
CA TYR A 385 -36.70 -7.18 -1.37
C TYR A 385 -37.41 -6.02 -0.67
N ARG A 386 -38.62 -6.23 -0.13
CA ARG A 386 -39.44 -5.16 0.44
C ARG A 386 -38.73 -4.32 1.49
N MET A 387 -38.08 -4.97 2.46
CA MET A 387 -37.44 -4.25 3.57
C MET A 387 -36.19 -3.48 3.13
N SER A 388 -35.32 -4.09 2.32
CA SER A 388 -34.13 -3.41 1.80
C SER A 388 -34.48 -2.29 0.83
N SER A 389 -35.51 -2.48 -0.02
CA SER A 389 -36.03 -1.41 -0.87
C SER A 389 -36.61 -0.25 -0.06
N LEU A 390 -37.36 -0.51 1.01
CA LEU A 390 -37.89 0.54 1.88
C LEU A 390 -36.76 1.38 2.51
N GLU A 391 -35.72 0.71 3.02
CA GLU A 391 -34.54 1.37 3.58
C GLU A 391 -33.86 2.28 2.54
N GLN A 392 -33.64 1.77 1.31
CA GLN A 392 -33.05 2.58 0.24
C GLN A 392 -33.94 3.77 -0.15
N VAL A 393 -35.25 3.60 -0.25
CA VAL A 393 -36.19 4.71 -0.52
C VAL A 393 -36.10 5.78 0.58
N LEU A 394 -36.01 5.39 1.85
CA LEU A 394 -35.85 6.34 2.95
C LEU A 394 -34.50 7.09 2.89
N ASN A 395 -33.41 6.38 2.60
CA ASN A 395 -32.08 6.99 2.46
C ASN A 395 -32.04 7.98 1.28
N ILE A 396 -32.61 7.62 0.14
CA ILE A 396 -32.68 8.50 -1.04
C ILE A 396 -33.57 9.72 -0.76
N ASN A 397 -34.73 9.54 -0.13
CA ASN A 397 -35.60 10.65 0.26
C ASN A 397 -34.90 11.63 1.19
N ARG A 398 -34.08 11.14 2.13
CA ARG A 398 -33.26 11.98 2.98
C ARG A 398 -32.26 12.80 2.16
N LEU A 399 -31.54 12.18 1.22
CA LEU A 399 -30.63 12.91 0.32
C LEU A 399 -31.35 14.00 -0.48
N LEU A 400 -32.56 13.70 -0.98
CA LEU A 400 -33.39 14.68 -1.70
C LEU A 400 -33.80 15.86 -0.81
N LEU A 401 -34.25 15.59 0.42
CA LEU A 401 -34.66 16.63 1.37
C LEU A 401 -33.48 17.48 1.83
N ASP A 402 -32.35 16.86 2.14
CA ASP A 402 -31.17 17.55 2.67
C ASP A 402 -30.54 18.47 1.60
N ASN A 403 -30.57 18.08 0.32
CA ASN A 403 -29.86 18.79 -0.75
C ASN A 403 -30.75 19.58 -1.72
N PHE A 404 -32.06 19.33 -1.78
CA PHE A 404 -32.98 19.90 -2.78
C PHE A 404 -34.30 20.43 -2.19
N ARG A 405 -34.30 20.80 -0.90
CA ARG A 405 -35.50 21.23 -0.16
C ARG A 405 -36.30 22.34 -0.84
N GLU A 406 -35.61 23.34 -1.39
CA GLU A 406 -36.22 24.52 -2.03
C GLU A 406 -37.11 24.16 -3.23
N TRP A 407 -36.99 22.94 -3.75
CA TRP A 407 -37.80 22.46 -4.87
C TRP A 407 -39.14 21.84 -4.45
N TYR A 408 -39.30 21.55 -3.16
CA TYR A 408 -40.55 21.05 -2.57
C TYR A 408 -41.43 22.15 -1.95
N GLU A 409 -40.92 23.39 -1.93
CA GLU A 409 -41.66 24.62 -1.59
C GLU A 409 -42.30 25.23 -2.84
#